data_AF-A0A1N7R6E0-F1
#
_entry.id   AF-A0A1N7R6E0-F1
#
_cell.length_a   1.000
_cell.length_b   1.000
_cell.length_c   1.000
_cell.angle_alpha   90.00
_cell.angle_beta   90.00
_cell.angle_gamma   90.00
#
_symmetry.space_group_name_H-M   'P 1'
#
loop_
_entity.id
_entity.type
_entity.pdbx_description
1 polymer ?
#
loop_
_entity_poly.entity_id
_entity_poly.type
_entity_poly.pdbx_seq_one_letter_code
_entity_poly.pdbx_strand_id
1 'polypeptide(L)'
;MRVKHLLGPATLAVSMLFGSAVTAAPSEPAPIVTGKHWTESDANLKKAYLLGMANVLEVERAYQQRRAVPDSQTLVPKFSMGLQNQTLDSVRDTLDRWYAANPGQLDRPVVETIWFEIVMPATKTKRTP
;
A
#
# COMPACT_ATOMS: atom_id res chain seq x y z
N MET A 1 -59.55 -0.62 -52.35
CA MET A 1 -58.71 -0.63 -51.12
C MET A 1 -59.60 -1.10 -49.97
N ARG A 2 -59.56 -2.36 -49.49
CA ARG A 2 -58.58 -2.98 -48.55
C ARG A 2 -58.13 -1.95 -47.49
N VAL A 3 -58.38 -2.11 -46.18
CA VAL A 3 -58.21 -3.31 -45.33
C VAL A 3 -59.16 -3.24 -44.10
N LYS A 4 -59.95 -4.30 -43.86
CA LYS A 4 -60.44 -4.67 -42.51
C LYS A 4 -59.28 -5.33 -41.75
N HIS A 5 -59.17 -5.19 -40.43
CA HIS A 5 -59.03 -6.31 -39.47
C HIS A 5 -58.67 -5.84 -38.03
N LEU A 6 -59.54 -6.25 -37.11
CA LEU A 6 -59.32 -6.73 -35.73
C LEU A 6 -58.36 -5.95 -34.79
N LEU A 7 -58.95 -5.27 -33.81
CA LEU A 7 -58.38 -5.11 -32.47
C LEU A 7 -58.32 -6.49 -31.80
N GLY A 8 -57.13 -7.06 -31.68
CA GLY A 8 -56.83 -8.18 -30.78
C GLY A 8 -56.03 -7.68 -29.56
N PRO A 9 -56.21 -8.27 -28.36
CA PRO A 9 -55.46 -7.86 -27.18
C PRO A 9 -54.04 -8.43 -27.25
N ALA A 10 -53.04 -7.57 -27.45
CA ALA A 10 -51.64 -7.97 -27.41
C ALA A 10 -51.18 -8.09 -25.95
N THR A 11 -51.15 -9.32 -25.44
CA THR A 11 -50.46 -9.72 -24.22
C THR A 11 -48.95 -9.60 -24.47
N LEU A 12 -48.32 -8.55 -23.94
CA LEU A 12 -46.86 -8.39 -23.95
C LEU A 12 -46.30 -8.91 -22.62
N ALA A 13 -45.98 -10.20 -22.61
CA ALA A 13 -45.09 -10.78 -21.63
C ALA A 13 -43.65 -10.67 -22.17
N VAL A 14 -42.86 -9.74 -21.63
CA VAL A 14 -41.40 -9.74 -21.76
C VAL A 14 -40.80 -9.55 -20.37
N SER A 15 -40.98 -10.59 -19.56
CA SER A 15 -40.09 -10.86 -18.44
C SER A 15 -38.77 -11.37 -19.03
N MET A 16 -37.66 -10.70 -18.74
CA MET A 16 -36.29 -11.26 -18.59
C MET A 16 -35.26 -10.11 -18.56
N LEU A 17 -35.40 -9.23 -17.57
CA LEU A 17 -34.22 -8.56 -17.00
C LEU A 17 -33.54 -9.61 -16.11
N PHE A 18 -32.81 -10.54 -16.72
CA PHE A 18 -31.81 -11.29 -15.96
C PHE A 18 -30.75 -10.26 -15.57
N GLY A 19 -30.87 -9.74 -14.34
CA GLY A 19 -29.77 -9.07 -13.68
C GLY A 19 -28.61 -10.05 -13.68
N SER A 20 -27.57 -9.74 -14.44
CA SER A 20 -26.27 -10.37 -14.25
C SER A 20 -25.95 -10.19 -12.78
N ALA A 21 -26.04 -11.27 -12.01
CA ALA A 21 -25.49 -11.30 -10.67
C ALA A 21 -24.00 -10.98 -10.84
N VAL A 22 -23.62 -9.73 -10.59
CA VAL A 22 -22.22 -9.36 -10.45
C VAL A 22 -21.80 -10.07 -9.17
N THR A 23 -21.29 -11.29 -9.31
CA THR A 23 -20.57 -11.94 -8.23
C THR A 23 -19.40 -11.03 -7.93
N ALA A 24 -19.47 -10.30 -6.81
CA ALA A 24 -18.34 -9.54 -6.31
C ALA A 24 -17.15 -10.50 -6.24
N ALA A 25 -16.10 -10.21 -7.01
CA ALA A 25 -14.87 -10.98 -6.91
C ALA A 25 -14.42 -10.97 -5.44
N PRO A 26 -13.93 -12.09 -4.89
CA PRO A 26 -13.40 -12.11 -3.54
C PRO A 26 -12.35 -10.99 -3.42
N SER A 27 -12.46 -10.18 -2.38
CA SER A 27 -11.51 -9.09 -2.13
C SER A 27 -10.13 -9.71 -1.88
N GLU A 28 -9.20 -9.51 -2.81
CA GLU A 28 -7.81 -9.84 -2.56
C GLU A 28 -7.31 -9.00 -1.37
N PRO A 29 -6.56 -9.60 -0.43
CA PRO A 29 -5.95 -8.85 0.65
C PRO A 29 -5.04 -7.77 0.06
N ALA A 30 -4.96 -6.62 0.74
CA ALA A 30 -4.11 -5.53 0.30
C ALA A 30 -2.67 -6.06 0.10
N PRO A 31 -2.07 -5.89 -1.09
CA PRO A 31 -0.77 -6.46 -1.38
C PRO A 31 0.31 -5.81 -0.52
N ILE A 32 1.20 -6.63 0.04
CA ILE A 32 2.42 -6.14 0.68
C ILE A 32 3.44 -5.83 -0.42
N VAL A 33 3.93 -4.59 -0.45
CA VAL A 33 4.96 -4.18 -1.42
C VAL A 33 6.28 -4.87 -1.08
N THR A 34 6.77 -5.68 -2.02
CA THR A 34 8.02 -6.45 -1.91
C THR A 34 9.11 -5.85 -2.80
N GLY A 35 10.32 -6.40 -2.69
CA GLY A 35 11.44 -6.09 -3.59
C GLY A 35 11.09 -6.25 -5.07
N LYS A 36 10.31 -7.26 -5.44
CA LYS A 36 9.85 -7.45 -6.83
C LYS A 36 9.09 -6.22 -7.34
N HIS A 37 8.04 -5.83 -6.61
CA HIS A 37 7.26 -4.64 -6.94
C HIS A 37 8.12 -3.39 -6.97
N TRP A 38 9.05 -3.26 -6.02
CA TRP A 38 9.98 -2.15 -5.96
C TRP A 38 10.87 -2.08 -7.19
N THR A 39 11.52 -3.17 -7.58
CA THR A 39 12.45 -3.19 -8.73
C THR A 39 11.75 -2.96 -10.06
N GLU A 40 10.49 -3.35 -10.18
CA GLU A 40 9.66 -3.14 -11.38
C GLU A 40 9.03 -1.72 -11.43
N SER A 41 9.04 -0.99 -10.31
CA SER A 41 8.43 0.33 -10.21
C SER A 41 9.36 1.46 -10.69
N ASP A 42 8.76 2.50 -11.27
CA ASP A 42 9.46 3.74 -11.56
C ASP A 42 9.78 4.55 -10.29
N ALA A 43 10.61 5.58 -10.47
CA ALA A 43 11.06 6.45 -9.38
C ALA A 43 9.92 7.19 -8.67
N ASN A 44 8.87 7.59 -9.38
CA ASN A 44 7.76 8.35 -8.80
C ASN A 44 6.86 7.43 -7.96
N LEU A 45 6.58 6.22 -8.44
CA LEU A 45 5.80 5.24 -7.69
C LEU A 45 6.50 4.82 -6.39
N LYS A 46 7.82 4.61 -6.44
CA LYS A 46 8.65 4.38 -5.24
C LYS A 46 8.52 5.52 -4.23
N LYS A 47 8.64 6.78 -4.69
CA LYS A 47 8.49 7.96 -3.81
C LYS A 47 7.08 8.08 -3.24
N ALA A 48 6.05 7.79 -4.03
CA ALA A 48 4.66 7.83 -3.57
C ALA A 48 4.41 6.79 -2.46
N TYR A 49 4.96 5.59 -2.58
CA TYR A 49 4.91 4.58 -1.52
C TYR A 49 5.57 5.06 -0.23
N LEU A 50 6.79 5.61 -0.32
CA LEU A 50 7.51 6.14 0.83
C LEU A 50 6.78 7.33 1.49
N LEU A 51 6.18 8.21 0.69
CA LEU A 51 5.34 9.29 1.18
C LEU A 51 4.09 8.76 1.91
N GLY A 52 3.46 7.71 1.39
CA GLY A 52 2.37 7.01 2.05
C GLY A 52 2.77 6.45 3.42
N MET A 53 3.95 5.82 3.52
CA MET A 53 4.49 5.36 4.79
C MET A 53 4.72 6.50 5.78
N ALA A 54 5.29 7.63 5.32
CA ALA A 54 5.49 8.80 6.16
C ALA A 54 4.15 9.32 6.71
N ASN A 55 3.11 9.38 5.87
CA ASN A 55 1.77 9.80 6.30
C ASN A 55 1.17 8.87 7.36
N VAL A 56 1.37 7.56 7.26
CA VAL A 56 0.90 6.60 8.27
C VAL A 56 1.60 6.82 9.62
N LEU A 57 2.91 7.07 9.62
CA LEU A 57 3.66 7.39 10.84
C LEU A 57 3.18 8.69 11.47
N GLU A 58 2.84 9.70 10.66
CA GLU A 58 2.27 10.96 11.13
C GLU A 58 0.88 10.78 11.76
N VAL A 59 0.03 9.93 11.17
CA VAL A 59 -1.27 9.56 11.75
C VAL A 59 -1.08 8.86 13.11
N GLU A 60 -0.15 7.91 13.20
CA GLU A 60 0.14 7.21 14.45
C GLU A 60 0.67 8.18 15.52
N ARG A 61 1.57 9.10 15.15
CA ARG A 61 2.07 10.16 16.06
C ARG A 61 0.93 11.04 16.56
N ALA A 62 0.03 11.47 15.68
CA ALA A 62 -1.12 12.29 16.06
C ALA A 62 -2.07 11.54 17.00
N TYR A 63 -2.25 10.23 16.81
CA TYR A 63 -3.01 9.38 17.72
C TYR A 63 -2.36 9.30 19.10
N GLN A 64 -1.04 9.16 19.17
CA GLN A 64 -0.28 9.09 20.43
C GLN A 64 -0.28 10.41 21.22
N GLN A 65 -0.37 11.56 20.56
CA GLN A 65 -0.49 12.86 21.26
C GLN A 65 -1.75 12.94 22.13
N ARG A 66 -2.79 12.17 21.79
CA ARG A 66 -4.05 12.12 22.55
C ARG A 66 -4.11 10.97 23.55
N ARG A 67 -3.19 10.00 23.44
CA ARG A 67 -3.11 8.78 24.27
C ARG A 67 -1.65 8.34 24.38
N ALA A 68 -1.07 8.42 25.56
CA ALA A 68 0.28 7.91 25.78
C ALA A 68 0.34 6.40 25.46
N VAL A 69 1.09 6.03 24.42
CA VAL A 69 1.38 4.64 24.04
C VAL A 69 2.82 4.34 24.44
N PRO A 70 3.10 3.26 25.18
CA PRO A 70 4.48 2.88 25.51
C PRO A 70 5.31 2.63 24.24
N ASP A 71 6.58 3.00 24.24
CA ASP A 71 7.50 2.80 23.10
C ASP A 71 7.60 1.35 22.62
N SER A 72 7.31 0.37 23.49
CA SER A 72 7.28 -1.05 23.12
C SER A 72 6.07 -1.44 22.26
N GLN A 73 5.07 -0.56 22.16
CA GLN A 73 3.80 -0.78 21.43
C GLN A 73 3.66 0.15 20.22
N THR A 74 4.70 0.91 19.87
CA THR A 74 4.72 1.78 18.70
C THR A 74 6.03 1.67 17.94
N LEU A 75 5.97 1.93 16.64
CA LEU A 75 7.15 2.02 15.78
C LEU A 75 7.64 3.46 15.62
N VAL A 76 6.83 4.47 15.96
CA VAL A 76 7.10 5.90 15.71
C VAL A 76 8.44 6.35 16.27
N PRO A 77 8.81 6.12 17.55
CA PRO A 77 10.08 6.63 18.09
C PRO A 77 11.30 6.10 17.33
N LYS A 78 11.26 4.82 16.91
CA LYS A 78 12.35 4.19 16.17
C LYS A 78 12.42 4.73 14.74
N PHE A 79 11.30 4.81 14.04
CA PHE A 79 11.26 5.39 12.69
C PHE A 79 11.68 6.86 12.69
N SER A 80 11.19 7.67 13.63
CA SER A 80 11.58 9.08 13.75
C SER A 80 13.09 9.21 13.96
N MET A 81 13.69 8.40 14.83
CA MET A 81 15.14 8.42 15.05
C MET A 81 15.92 7.90 13.84
N GLY A 82 15.46 6.82 13.21
CA GLY A 82 16.14 6.19 12.08
C GLY A 82 16.09 7.00 10.79
N LEU A 83 15.01 7.75 10.59
CA LEU A 83 14.78 8.57 9.39
C LEU A 83 15.08 10.05 9.60
N GLN A 84 15.52 10.49 10.79
CA GLN A 84 15.73 11.91 11.12
C GLN A 84 16.62 12.68 10.12
N ASN A 85 17.57 11.99 9.48
CA ASN A 85 18.52 12.56 8.52
C ASN A 85 18.31 12.03 7.09
N GLN A 86 17.16 11.42 6.82
CA GLN A 86 16.84 10.81 5.53
C GLN A 86 15.84 11.67 4.76
N THR A 87 16.07 11.83 3.46
CA THR A 87 15.07 12.31 2.49
C THR A 87 14.42 11.12 1.79
N LEU A 88 13.26 11.33 1.14
CA LEU A 88 12.62 10.29 0.31
C LEU A 88 13.58 9.74 -0.75
N ASP A 89 14.40 10.59 -1.36
CA ASP A 89 15.43 10.19 -2.32
C ASP A 89 16.49 9.30 -1.68
N SER A 90 17.05 9.68 -0.52
CA SER A 90 18.08 8.86 0.14
C SER A 90 17.58 7.49 0.61
N VAL A 91 16.32 7.39 1.06
CA VAL A 91 15.68 6.12 1.40
C VAL A 91 15.50 5.28 0.14
N ARG A 92 14.98 5.86 -0.93
CA ARG A 92 14.80 5.18 -2.21
C ARG A 92 16.13 4.64 -2.74
N ASP A 93 17.16 5.47 -2.78
CA ASP A 93 18.47 5.10 -3.31
C ASP A 93 19.17 4.02 -2.45
N THR A 94 18.88 3.99 -1.15
CA THR A 94 19.33 2.91 -0.26
C THR A 94 18.62 1.59 -0.58
N LEU A 95 17.30 1.63 -0.78
CA LEU A 95 16.52 0.44 -1.17
C LEU A 95 16.90 -0.09 -2.55
N ASP A 96 17.08 0.80 -3.53
CA ASP A 96 17.50 0.45 -4.88
C ASP A 96 18.86 -0.28 -4.85
N ARG A 97 19.84 0.27 -4.13
CA ARG A 97 21.14 -0.39 -3.96
C ARG A 97 21.04 -1.72 -3.23
N TRP A 98 20.21 -1.80 -2.19
CA TRP A 98 20.06 -3.03 -1.42
C TRP A 98 19.45 -4.15 -2.26
N TYR A 99 18.34 -3.91 -2.97
CA TYR A 99 17.73 -4.93 -3.81
C TYR A 99 18.60 -5.31 -5.02
N ALA A 100 19.33 -4.35 -5.60
CA ALA A 100 20.30 -4.64 -6.66
C ALA A 100 21.44 -5.55 -6.17
N ALA A 101 21.90 -5.37 -4.93
CA ALA A 101 22.92 -6.23 -4.31
C ALA A 101 22.37 -7.58 -3.81
N ASN A 102 21.05 -7.73 -3.68
CA ASN A 102 20.38 -8.90 -3.11
C ASN A 102 19.28 -9.46 -4.05
N PRO A 103 19.62 -9.90 -5.28
CA PRO A 103 18.62 -10.35 -6.26
C PRO A 103 17.84 -11.60 -5.82
N GLY A 104 18.37 -12.38 -4.87
CA GLY A 104 17.66 -13.54 -4.29
C GLY A 104 16.66 -13.18 -3.19
N GLN A 105 16.50 -11.90 -2.83
CA GLN A 105 15.63 -11.45 -1.73
C GLN A 105 14.49 -10.54 -2.18
N LEU A 106 14.04 -10.66 -3.44
CA LEU A 106 12.97 -9.81 -3.97
C LEU A 106 11.60 -10.06 -3.33
N ASP A 107 11.41 -11.20 -2.66
CA ASP A 107 10.19 -11.47 -1.89
C ASP A 107 10.15 -10.72 -0.55
N ARG A 108 11.29 -10.16 -0.10
CA ARG A 108 11.36 -9.39 1.14
C ARG A 108 10.53 -8.10 1.05
N PRO A 109 9.62 -7.83 2.01
CA PRO A 109 8.85 -6.59 2.04
C PRO A 109 9.72 -5.33 2.09
N VAL A 110 9.32 -4.28 1.37
CA VAL A 110 10.05 -3.00 1.36
C VAL A 110 10.07 -2.36 2.74
N VAL A 111 8.94 -2.37 3.45
CA VAL A 111 8.84 -1.86 4.83
C VAL A 111 9.78 -2.59 5.79
N GLU A 112 9.97 -3.90 5.59
CA GLU A 112 10.90 -4.70 6.39
C GLU A 112 12.34 -4.31 6.09
N THR A 113 12.69 -4.13 4.82
CA THR A 113 14.02 -3.66 4.40
C THR A 113 14.31 -2.27 4.97
N ILE A 114 13.36 -1.33 4.94
CA ILE A 114 13.52 -0.01 5.59
C ILE A 114 13.83 -0.18 7.09
N TRP A 115 13.11 -1.08 7.76
CA TRP A 115 13.30 -1.31 9.18
C TRP A 115 14.72 -1.80 9.51
N PHE A 116 15.19 -2.85 8.83
CA PHE A 116 16.47 -3.48 9.19
C PHE A 116 17.69 -2.77 8.61
N GLU A 117 17.56 -2.13 7.45
CA GLU A 117 18.71 -1.57 6.73
C GLU A 117 18.90 -0.06 7.02
N ILE A 118 17.84 0.64 7.45
CA ILE A 118 17.89 2.09 7.68
C ILE A 118 17.59 2.41 9.14
N VAL A 119 16.44 1.95 9.66
CA VAL A 119 15.96 2.35 10.98
C VAL A 119 16.79 1.73 12.11
N MET A 120 16.90 0.41 12.13
CA MET A 120 17.61 -0.33 13.18
C MET A 120 19.09 0.06 13.32
N PRO A 121 19.88 0.20 12.24
CA PRO A 121 21.28 0.61 12.33
C PRO A 121 21.45 1.99 12.98
N ALA A 122 20.63 2.97 12.58
CA ALA A 122 20.67 4.30 13.15
C ALA A 122 20.33 4.33 14.65
N THR A 123 19.48 3.41 15.12
CA THR A 123 19.15 3.28 16.56
C THR A 123 20.30 2.72 17.40
N LYS A 124 21.19 1.91 16.82
CA LYS A 124 22.33 1.30 17.52
C LYS A 124 23.48 2.29 17.67
N THR A 125 23.73 3.13 16.66
CA THR A 125 24.84 4.10 16.67
C THR A 125 24.74 5.15 17.78
N LYS A 126 23.52 5.50 18.23
CA LYS A 126 23.33 6.42 19.36
C LYS A 126 23.54 5.81 20.76
N ARG A 127 23.76 4.49 20.87
CA ARG A 127 23.87 3.79 22.17
C ARG A 127 25.29 3.73 22.74
N THR A 128 26.27 4.34 22.08
CA THR A 128 27.63 4.46 22.59
C THR A 128 27.73 5.73 23.45
N PRO A 129 27.93 5.63 24.77
CA PRO A 129 28.17 6.78 25.65
C PRO A 129 29.52 7.45 25.39
#